data_AF-A0A811SCH9-F1
#
_entry.id   AF-A0A811SCH9-F1
#
_cell.length_a   1.000
_cell.length_b   1.000
_cell.length_c   1.000
_cell.angle_alpha   90.00
_cell.angle_beta   90.00
_cell.angle_gamma   90.00
#
_symmetry.space_group_name_H-M   'P 1'
#
loop_
_entity.id
_entity.type
_entity.pdbx_description
1 polymer ?
#
loop_
_entity_poly.entity_id
_entity_poly.type
_entity_poly.pdbx_seq_one_letter_code
_entity_poly.pdbx_strand_id
1 'polypeptide(L)'
;MVPLRGCRRRWQQLQLLPVPAAVRGVVESPSGGTPFATAGSVLSVTPDGTLVLTDGGGRNQELWRASTSRLRRGSVLALRDSGNLQFLGDGGDVLWESFGYPTDALLPGQSLALDTKSEGKLFSKQADAEFTTGRFSMGVQPDGNVVLYVDLITGNNPGNAYWQEYTTNSPDGNTTVTFDAQGRLNYSLTNGTVYSLISPPPSFTAGADYFQFVRMDPDGIVRTYVRHKTGSGGGGGNTSWTRLVSGHRTAATRERPQGMCGPGSYSVQIDDRLNCVCPSGYNYTDAQHPDSGCTPAFEPQSCGGENSSDAFTLVELPNITWETSIYYKKSSSVNEELCREYCLVQ
;
A
#
# COMPACT_ATOMS: atom_id res chain seq x y z
N MET A 1 20.93 -55.79 -16.64
CA MET A 1 21.32 -54.41 -17.00
C MET A 1 20.46 -54.01 -18.19
N VAL A 2 19.35 -53.31 -17.94
CA VAL A 2 18.41 -52.81 -18.96
C VAL A 2 18.07 -51.38 -18.55
N PRO A 3 18.31 -50.37 -19.40
CA PRO A 3 18.23 -48.98 -19.00
C PRO A 3 16.78 -48.48 -18.98
N LEU A 4 16.39 -47.83 -17.88
CA LEU A 4 15.14 -47.10 -17.75
C LEU A 4 15.20 -45.85 -18.65
N ARG A 5 14.32 -45.81 -19.65
CA ARG A 5 14.13 -44.65 -20.53
C ARG A 5 13.60 -43.47 -19.72
N GLY A 6 14.38 -42.39 -19.72
CA GLY A 6 14.02 -41.11 -19.10
C GLY A 6 12.78 -40.49 -19.74
N CYS A 7 11.78 -40.25 -18.90
CA CYS A 7 10.58 -39.50 -19.26
C CYS A 7 10.92 -38.00 -19.23
N ARG A 8 11.31 -37.42 -20.37
CA ARG A 8 11.41 -35.96 -20.53
C ARG A 8 9.99 -35.39 -20.50
N ARG A 9 9.53 -34.88 -19.35
CA ARG A 9 8.33 -34.05 -19.30
C ARG A 9 8.70 -32.64 -19.75
N ARG A 10 8.12 -32.24 -20.88
CA ARG A 10 8.06 -30.84 -21.34
C ARG A 10 7.40 -30.02 -20.24
N TRP A 11 8.11 -29.07 -19.67
CA TRP A 11 7.50 -28.00 -18.89
C TRP A 11 6.87 -27.04 -19.88
N GLN A 12 5.54 -27.05 -19.96
CA GLN A 12 4.82 -25.98 -20.63
C GLN A 12 5.04 -24.71 -19.82
N GLN A 13 5.54 -23.68 -20.49
CA GLN A 13 5.59 -22.31 -20.03
C GLN A 13 4.25 -21.95 -19.40
N LEU A 14 4.25 -21.69 -18.09
CA LEU A 14 3.08 -21.19 -17.38
C LEU A 14 2.84 -19.76 -17.89
N GLN A 15 2.13 -19.62 -19.00
CA GLN A 15 1.50 -18.37 -19.37
C GLN A 15 0.48 -18.08 -18.26
N LEU A 16 0.84 -17.15 -17.38
CA LEU A 16 -0.06 -16.54 -16.42
C LEU A 16 -1.17 -15.83 -17.21
N LEU A 17 -2.27 -16.54 -17.48
CA LEU A 17 -3.55 -15.94 -17.83
C LEU A 17 -4.07 -15.15 -16.62
N PRO A 18 -4.82 -14.06 -16.84
CA PRO A 18 -4.63 -12.82 -16.10
C PRO A 18 -5.26 -12.92 -14.70
N VAL A 19 -4.45 -13.29 -13.72
CA VAL A 19 -4.57 -12.62 -12.42
C VAL A 19 -4.36 -11.14 -12.74
N PRO A 20 -5.32 -10.25 -12.44
CA PRO A 20 -5.20 -8.85 -12.77
C PRO A 20 -3.85 -8.34 -12.31
N ALA A 21 -3.20 -7.52 -13.14
CA ALA A 21 -2.02 -6.74 -12.75
C ALA A 21 -2.23 -5.91 -11.46
N ALA A 22 -3.45 -5.86 -10.92
CA ALA A 22 -3.86 -5.18 -9.70
C ALA A 22 -3.27 -5.79 -8.41
N VAL A 23 -2.99 -7.09 -8.36
CA VAL A 23 -2.36 -7.73 -7.18
C VAL A 23 -1.16 -8.55 -7.63
N ARG A 24 -0.04 -7.86 -7.89
CA ARG A 24 1.27 -8.52 -8.00
C ARG A 24 1.79 -8.69 -6.58
N GLY A 25 1.67 -9.89 -6.02
CA GLY A 25 2.26 -10.21 -4.74
C GLY A 25 3.78 -10.10 -4.82
N VAL A 26 4.33 -9.05 -4.24
CA VAL A 26 5.75 -8.93 -3.93
C VAL A 26 5.99 -9.73 -2.66
N VAL A 27 6.60 -10.91 -2.75
CA VAL A 27 6.96 -11.63 -1.53
C VAL A 27 8.29 -11.05 -1.03
N GLU A 28 8.30 -10.46 0.15
CA GLU A 28 9.53 -9.91 0.72
C GLU A 28 10.60 -10.99 0.89
N SER A 29 11.86 -10.63 0.60
CA SER A 29 13.00 -11.51 0.83
C SER A 29 13.31 -11.62 2.32
N PRO A 30 13.97 -12.71 2.79
CA PRO A 30 14.48 -12.81 4.16
C PRO A 30 15.44 -11.67 4.56
N SER A 31 15.96 -10.91 3.58
CA SER A 31 16.82 -9.75 3.73
C SER A 31 16.08 -8.40 3.76
N GLY A 32 14.74 -8.39 3.82
CA GLY A 32 13.93 -7.17 3.95
C GLY A 32 13.85 -6.30 2.69
N GLY A 33 14.33 -6.80 1.55
CA GLY A 33 14.21 -6.14 0.24
C GLY A 33 13.13 -6.79 -0.64
N THR A 34 12.50 -5.99 -1.49
CA THR A 34 11.60 -6.49 -2.54
C THR A 34 12.43 -7.20 -3.62
N PRO A 35 12.23 -8.52 -3.87
CA PRO A 35 13.03 -9.24 -4.84
C PRO A 35 12.70 -8.76 -6.26
N PHE A 36 13.69 -8.24 -6.97
CA PHE A 36 13.53 -7.72 -8.32
C PHE A 36 13.77 -8.81 -9.36
N ALA A 37 12.68 -9.43 -9.84
CA ALA A 37 12.75 -10.40 -10.93
C ALA A 37 12.95 -9.69 -12.29
N THR A 38 13.89 -10.19 -13.09
CA THR A 38 14.17 -9.68 -14.44
C THR A 38 13.72 -10.69 -15.50
N ALA A 39 13.78 -10.30 -16.77
CA ALA A 39 13.54 -11.24 -17.86
C ALA A 39 14.48 -12.46 -17.74
N GLY A 40 13.90 -13.65 -17.77
CA GLY A 40 14.65 -14.91 -17.57
C GLY A 40 14.71 -15.40 -16.13
N SER A 41 14.20 -14.64 -15.15
CA SER A 41 14.03 -15.16 -13.79
C SER A 41 13.11 -16.38 -13.77
N VAL A 42 13.42 -17.35 -12.91
CA VAL A 42 12.73 -18.64 -12.84
C VAL A 42 12.23 -18.88 -11.42
N LEU A 43 10.93 -19.09 -11.27
CA LEU A 43 10.34 -19.66 -10.07
C LEU A 43 10.34 -21.18 -10.19
N SER A 44 11.02 -21.88 -9.29
CA SER A 44 11.18 -23.34 -9.37
C SER A 44 11.19 -24.00 -8.00
N VAL A 45 10.94 -25.31 -8.00
CA VAL A 45 11.11 -26.16 -6.81
C VAL A 45 12.45 -26.86 -6.93
N THR A 46 13.32 -26.66 -5.94
CA THR A 46 14.65 -27.26 -5.89
C THR A 46 14.56 -28.77 -5.59
N PRO A 47 15.63 -29.55 -5.85
CA PRO A 47 15.64 -30.99 -5.54
C PRO A 47 15.42 -31.34 -4.06
N ASP A 48 15.73 -30.41 -3.15
CA ASP A 48 15.45 -30.51 -1.71
C ASP A 48 14.00 -30.15 -1.34
N GLY A 49 13.16 -29.75 -2.30
CA GLY A 49 11.73 -29.46 -2.09
C GLY A 49 11.46 -28.04 -1.60
N THR A 50 12.34 -27.09 -1.92
CA THR A 50 12.21 -25.67 -1.55
C THR A 50 11.72 -24.86 -2.76
N LEU A 51 10.74 -23.98 -2.57
CA LEU A 51 10.31 -23.04 -3.61
C LEU A 51 11.24 -21.82 -3.63
N VAL A 52 11.90 -21.56 -4.76
CA VAL A 52 12.87 -20.48 -4.94
C VAL A 52 12.64 -19.70 -6.22
N LEU A 53 12.94 -18.41 -6.19
CA LEU A 53 13.01 -17.52 -7.34
C LEU A 53 14.48 -17.21 -7.62
N THR A 54 14.95 -17.47 -8.83
CA THR A 54 16.34 -17.19 -9.24
C THR A 54 16.41 -16.14 -10.35
N ASP A 55 17.55 -15.48 -10.47
CA ASP A 55 17.83 -14.53 -11.54
C ASP A 55 17.97 -15.20 -12.93
N GLY A 56 17.75 -14.43 -13.99
CA GLY A 56 17.87 -14.88 -15.38
C GLY A 56 19.24 -14.65 -16.01
N GLY A 57 20.14 -13.93 -15.33
CA GLY A 57 21.41 -13.42 -15.87
C GLY A 57 22.55 -14.45 -15.97
N GLY A 58 22.26 -15.75 -15.86
CA GLY A 58 23.26 -16.83 -15.93
C GLY A 58 24.08 -17.03 -14.65
N ARG A 59 23.81 -16.26 -13.58
CA ARG A 59 24.44 -16.44 -12.26
C ARG A 59 23.63 -17.35 -11.33
N ASN A 60 22.38 -17.66 -11.68
CA ASN A 60 21.44 -18.45 -10.87
C ASN A 60 21.38 -17.96 -9.42
N GLN A 61 21.46 -16.66 -9.22
CA GLN A 61 21.40 -16.05 -7.89
C GLN A 61 19.99 -16.21 -7.33
N GLU A 62 19.88 -16.72 -6.10
CA GLU A 62 18.60 -16.77 -5.39
C GLU A 62 18.16 -15.34 -5.04
N LEU A 63 17.02 -14.93 -5.59
CA LEU A 63 16.39 -13.64 -5.32
C LEU A 63 15.41 -13.74 -4.14
N TRP A 64 14.76 -14.89 -4.00
CA TRP A 64 13.77 -15.14 -2.95
C TRP A 64 13.59 -16.65 -2.72
N ARG A 65 13.17 -17.01 -1.50
CA ARG A 65 12.76 -18.37 -1.13
C ARG A 65 11.53 -18.37 -0.24
N ALA A 66 10.69 -19.38 -0.40
CA ALA A 66 9.58 -19.61 0.51
C ALA A 66 10.08 -19.98 1.90
N SER A 67 9.52 -19.34 2.93
CA SER A 67 9.79 -19.71 4.32
C SER A 67 9.04 -21.00 4.66
N THR A 68 9.72 -22.13 4.53
CA THR A 68 9.20 -23.47 4.85
C THR A 68 10.06 -24.15 5.91
N SER A 69 9.47 -25.11 6.64
CA SER A 69 10.25 -25.95 7.55
C SER A 69 11.22 -26.83 6.77
N ARG A 70 12.51 -26.84 7.15
CA ARG A 70 13.57 -27.64 6.50
C ARG A 70 13.33 -29.15 6.51
N LEU A 71 12.40 -29.63 7.33
CA LEU A 71 12.05 -31.04 7.45
C LEU A 71 10.95 -31.48 6.46
N ARG A 72 10.29 -30.53 5.79
CA ARG A 72 9.18 -30.82 4.88
C ARG A 72 9.57 -30.47 3.45
N ARG A 73 9.32 -31.40 2.54
CA ARG A 73 9.54 -31.21 1.10
C ARG A 73 8.23 -30.84 0.43
N GLY A 74 8.25 -29.76 -0.35
CA GLY A 74 7.15 -29.40 -1.21
C GLY A 74 7.33 -29.90 -2.63
N SER A 75 6.21 -30.14 -3.30
CA SER A 75 6.18 -30.73 -4.65
C SER A 75 5.18 -30.06 -5.58
N VAL A 76 4.17 -29.36 -5.05
CA VAL A 76 3.11 -28.75 -5.86
C VAL A 76 2.95 -27.28 -5.53
N LEU A 77 2.94 -26.44 -6.57
CA LEU A 77 2.53 -25.05 -6.48
C LEU A 77 1.15 -24.90 -7.12
N ALA A 78 0.15 -24.47 -6.35
CA ALA A 78 -1.24 -24.40 -6.77
C ALA A 78 -1.83 -23.02 -6.52
N LEU A 79 -2.39 -22.40 -7.56
CA LEU A 79 -3.21 -21.19 -7.42
C LEU A 79 -4.66 -21.59 -7.18
N ARG A 80 -5.21 -21.20 -6.02
CA ARG A 80 -6.62 -21.43 -5.67
C ARG A 80 -7.54 -20.41 -6.32
N ASP A 81 -8.83 -20.75 -6.44
CA ASP A 81 -9.86 -19.85 -6.97
C ASP A 81 -10.01 -18.55 -6.14
N SER A 82 -9.61 -18.58 -4.86
CA SER A 82 -9.54 -17.38 -4.02
C SER A 82 -8.41 -16.41 -4.42
N GLY A 83 -7.49 -16.83 -5.27
CA GLY A 83 -6.24 -16.12 -5.57
C GLY A 83 -5.08 -16.49 -4.64
N ASN A 84 -5.29 -17.41 -3.68
CA ASN A 84 -4.23 -17.87 -2.78
C ASN A 84 -3.27 -18.82 -3.52
N LEU A 85 -2.00 -18.44 -3.64
CA LEU A 85 -0.95 -19.28 -4.19
C LEU A 85 -0.36 -20.13 -3.06
N GLN A 86 -0.56 -21.44 -3.11
CA GLN A 86 -0.15 -22.38 -2.08
C GLN A 86 0.96 -23.29 -2.58
N PHE A 87 2.01 -23.43 -1.78
CA PHE A 87 3.05 -24.44 -1.95
C PHE A 87 2.75 -25.62 -1.01
N LEU A 88 2.51 -26.79 -1.60
CA LEU A 88 2.03 -27.98 -0.92
C LEU A 88 3.13 -29.03 -0.76
N GLY A 89 3.12 -29.67 0.40
CA GLY A 89 3.93 -30.83 0.74
C GLY A 89 3.45 -32.10 0.06
N ASP A 90 4.28 -33.15 0.11
CA ASP A 90 3.95 -34.47 -0.45
C ASP A 90 2.69 -35.10 0.19
N GLY A 91 2.34 -34.69 1.42
CA GLY A 91 1.11 -35.09 2.11
C GLY A 91 -0.11 -34.21 1.82
N GLY A 92 0.03 -33.21 0.94
CA GLY A 92 -1.02 -32.23 0.65
C GLY A 92 -1.15 -31.10 1.68
N ASP A 93 -0.26 -31.03 2.67
CA ASP A 93 -0.20 -29.96 3.65
C ASP A 93 0.30 -28.65 3.03
N VAL A 94 -0.24 -27.52 3.47
CA VAL A 94 0.19 -26.19 3.02
C VAL A 94 1.49 -25.83 3.74
N LEU A 95 2.60 -25.81 3.00
CA LEU A 95 3.93 -25.45 3.52
C LEU A 95 4.16 -23.94 3.52
N TRP A 96 3.63 -23.27 2.51
CA TRP A 96 3.67 -21.82 2.35
C TRP A 96 2.46 -21.35 1.55
N GLU A 97 1.99 -20.14 1.81
CA GLU A 97 0.88 -19.55 1.05
C GLU A 97 1.01 -18.04 0.95
N SER A 98 0.57 -17.47 -0.18
CA SER A 98 0.68 -16.02 -0.43
C SER A 98 -0.23 -15.19 0.47
N PHE A 99 -1.35 -15.74 0.94
CA PHE A 99 -2.29 -15.02 1.80
C PHE A 99 -1.68 -14.61 3.15
N GLY A 100 -0.67 -15.34 3.63
CA GLY A 100 0.07 -14.96 4.84
C GLY A 100 1.01 -13.78 4.65
N TYR A 101 1.30 -13.37 3.41
CA TYR A 101 2.25 -12.29 3.07
C TYR A 101 1.56 -11.24 2.20
N PRO A 102 0.59 -10.49 2.76
CA PRO A 102 -0.07 -9.40 2.04
C PRO A 102 0.94 -8.32 1.66
N THR A 103 0.63 -7.56 0.61
CA THR A 103 1.46 -6.46 0.12
C THR A 103 0.67 -5.17 0.15
N ASP A 104 0.08 -4.78 -0.98
CA ASP A 104 -0.77 -3.60 -1.08
C ASP A 104 -2.26 -3.91 -1.01
N ALA A 105 -2.65 -5.17 -1.22
CA ALA A 105 -4.05 -5.57 -1.27
C ALA A 105 -4.38 -6.80 -0.42
N LEU A 106 -5.64 -6.87 0.03
CA LEU A 106 -6.27 -8.06 0.58
C LEU A 106 -7.36 -8.56 -0.37
N LEU A 107 -7.37 -9.88 -0.59
CA LEU A 107 -8.42 -10.58 -1.33
C LEU A 107 -9.51 -11.13 -0.39
N PRO A 108 -10.71 -11.46 -0.90
CA PRO A 108 -11.76 -12.05 -0.08
C PRO A 108 -11.30 -13.31 0.65
N GLY A 109 -11.55 -13.36 1.96
CA GLY A 109 -11.12 -14.44 2.85
C GLY A 109 -9.66 -14.32 3.32
N GLN A 110 -8.93 -13.29 2.91
CA GLN A 110 -7.61 -12.97 3.44
C GLN A 110 -7.72 -12.12 4.71
N SER A 111 -6.81 -12.36 5.64
CA SER A 111 -6.71 -11.66 6.91
C SER A 111 -5.38 -10.97 7.08
N LEU A 112 -5.37 -9.91 7.86
CA LEU A 112 -4.20 -9.18 8.34
C LEU A 112 -4.23 -9.18 9.87
N ALA A 113 -3.24 -9.81 10.50
CA ALA A 113 -3.16 -9.97 11.94
C ALA A 113 -1.72 -9.78 12.41
N LEU A 114 -1.52 -9.45 13.68
CA LEU A 114 -0.16 -9.34 14.23
C LEU A 114 0.46 -10.74 14.38
N ASP A 115 1.04 -11.25 13.29
CA ASP A 115 1.71 -12.54 13.23
C ASP A 115 3.09 -12.43 12.56
N THR A 116 3.85 -13.53 12.54
CA THR A 116 5.21 -13.57 11.98
C THR A 116 5.26 -13.53 10.45
N LYS A 117 4.12 -13.53 9.76
CA LYS A 117 4.06 -13.57 8.29
C LYS A 117 3.66 -12.22 7.72
N SER A 118 2.54 -11.69 8.19
CA SER A 118 1.98 -10.43 7.74
C SER A 118 2.42 -9.25 8.58
N GLU A 119 2.97 -9.49 9.78
CA GLU A 119 3.32 -8.46 10.77
C GLU A 119 2.20 -7.48 11.10
N GLY A 120 0.95 -7.83 10.75
CA GLY A 120 -0.19 -6.93 10.83
C GLY A 120 -0.12 -5.73 9.88
N LYS A 121 0.72 -5.74 8.84
CA LYS A 121 0.91 -4.59 7.93
C LYS A 121 0.46 -4.81 6.49
N LEU A 122 -0.10 -3.76 5.91
CA LEU A 122 -0.42 -3.63 4.49
C LEU A 122 0.22 -2.33 3.98
N PHE A 123 1.04 -2.39 2.93
CA PHE A 123 1.80 -1.25 2.43
C PHE A 123 1.29 -0.77 1.09
N SER A 124 1.21 0.55 0.91
CA SER A 124 0.99 1.14 -0.41
C SER A 124 2.11 0.77 -1.39
N LYS A 125 1.80 0.91 -2.68
CA LYS A 125 2.81 1.00 -3.74
C LYS A 125 3.40 2.41 -3.79
N GLN A 126 4.60 2.53 -4.36
CA GLN A 126 5.23 3.83 -4.62
C GLN A 126 4.37 4.68 -5.57
N ALA A 127 3.85 4.09 -6.64
CA ALA A 127 2.92 4.71 -7.57
C ALA A 127 2.03 3.65 -8.23
N ASP A 128 0.95 4.05 -8.93
CA ASP A 128 0.02 3.08 -9.52
C ASP A 128 0.70 2.13 -10.54
N ALA A 129 1.79 2.57 -11.19
CA ALA A 129 2.59 1.78 -12.12
C ALA A 129 3.90 1.22 -11.52
N GLU A 130 4.22 1.54 -10.26
CA GLU A 130 5.47 1.17 -9.59
C GLU A 130 5.21 0.24 -8.41
N PHE A 131 5.68 -1.00 -8.50
CA PHE A 131 5.36 -2.07 -7.54
C PHE A 131 6.30 -2.14 -6.34
N THR A 132 7.19 -1.16 -6.19
CA THR A 132 8.01 -1.01 -4.98
C THR A 132 7.14 -0.54 -3.82
N THR A 133 7.56 -0.88 -2.60
CA THR A 133 6.90 -0.44 -1.37
C THR A 133 6.89 1.09 -1.32
N GLY A 134 5.70 1.66 -1.17
CA GLY A 134 5.48 3.09 -1.03
C GLY A 134 5.55 3.57 0.42
N ARG A 135 5.14 4.83 0.63
CA ARG A 135 5.35 5.56 1.89
C ARG A 135 4.20 5.46 2.88
N PHE A 136 3.12 4.75 2.54
CA PHE A 136 1.96 4.61 3.43
C PHE A 136 1.74 3.16 3.83
N SER A 137 1.28 2.94 5.06
CA SER A 137 0.88 1.63 5.54
C SER A 137 -0.39 1.67 6.38
N MET A 138 -1.07 0.52 6.44
CA MET A 138 -2.08 0.20 7.44
C MET A 138 -1.51 -0.88 8.35
N GLY A 139 -1.57 -0.66 9.66
CA GLY A 139 -1.02 -1.56 10.66
C GLY A 139 -2.04 -1.93 11.74
N VAL A 140 -2.05 -3.19 12.16
CA VAL A 140 -2.60 -3.62 13.44
C VAL A 140 -1.52 -3.49 14.50
N GLN A 141 -1.75 -2.63 15.49
CA GLN A 141 -0.84 -2.40 16.60
C GLN A 141 -0.95 -3.51 17.67
N PRO A 142 0.09 -3.70 18.52
CA PRO A 142 0.04 -4.66 19.63
C PRO A 142 -1.03 -4.41 20.69
N ASP A 143 -1.61 -3.20 20.75
CA ASP A 143 -2.76 -2.86 21.59
C ASP A 143 -4.10 -3.16 20.90
N GLY A 144 -4.08 -3.72 19.69
CA GLY A 144 -5.23 -4.07 18.89
C GLY A 144 -5.76 -2.94 18.01
N ASN A 145 -5.16 -1.74 18.05
CA ASN A 145 -5.61 -0.60 17.25
C ASN A 145 -5.27 -0.77 15.78
N VAL A 146 -6.20 -0.37 14.91
CA VAL A 146 -5.95 -0.30 13.45
C VAL A 146 -5.60 1.14 13.12
N VAL A 147 -4.42 1.35 12.56
CA VAL A 147 -3.83 2.68 12.36
C VAL A 147 -3.25 2.80 10.96
N LEU A 148 -3.35 3.99 10.37
CA LEU A 148 -2.63 4.33 9.14
C LEU A 148 -1.44 5.25 9.41
N TYR A 149 -0.32 4.97 8.74
CA TYR A 149 0.93 5.69 8.92
C TYR A 149 1.51 6.23 7.62
N VAL A 150 2.19 7.38 7.73
CA VAL A 150 3.21 7.79 6.76
C VAL A 150 4.54 7.15 7.17
N ASP A 151 4.86 6.01 6.61
CA ASP A 151 6.08 5.27 6.86
C ASP A 151 7.23 5.80 6.00
N LEU A 152 7.83 6.90 6.45
CA LEU A 152 8.97 7.50 5.73
C LEU A 152 10.27 6.70 5.89
N ILE A 153 10.47 5.93 6.97
CA ILE A 153 11.78 5.28 7.23
C ILE A 153 11.68 3.88 7.88
N THR A 154 10.84 3.62 8.89
CA THR A 154 10.69 2.28 9.50
C THR A 154 9.52 2.29 10.49
N GLY A 155 8.46 1.53 10.21
CA GLY A 155 7.45 0.97 11.11
C GLY A 155 6.86 1.80 12.27
N ASN A 156 5.53 1.89 12.31
CA ASN A 156 4.69 2.17 13.49
C ASN A 156 5.13 3.34 14.40
N ASN A 157 5.73 4.40 13.86
CA ASN A 157 6.01 5.59 14.65
C ASN A 157 4.68 6.31 14.95
N PRO A 158 4.27 6.46 16.23
CA PRO A 158 3.03 7.14 16.57
C PRO A 158 2.96 8.58 16.04
N GLY A 159 4.11 9.26 15.89
CA GLY A 159 4.19 10.61 15.33
C GLY A 159 3.87 10.69 13.83
N ASN A 160 3.81 9.55 13.14
CA ASN A 160 3.49 9.47 11.72
C ASN A 160 2.07 8.93 11.47
N ALA A 161 1.32 8.62 12.53
CA ALA A 161 -0.06 8.18 12.40
C ALA A 161 -0.92 9.36 11.95
N TYR A 162 -1.70 9.14 10.90
CA TYR A 162 -2.63 10.17 10.38
C TYR A 162 -4.09 9.74 10.47
N TRP A 163 -4.35 8.49 10.86
CA TRP A 163 -5.69 7.99 11.13
C TRP A 163 -5.64 6.78 12.06
N GLN A 164 -6.65 6.63 12.92
CA GLN A 164 -6.83 5.45 13.78
C GLN A 164 -8.32 5.18 14.06
N GLU A 165 -8.67 3.92 14.33
CA GLU A 165 -10.05 3.50 14.62
C GLU A 165 -10.43 3.63 16.11
N TYR A 166 -9.45 3.74 17.02
CA TYR A 166 -9.65 3.72 18.48
C TYR A 166 -10.27 2.41 19.00
N THR A 167 -9.75 1.26 18.55
CA THR A 167 -10.25 -0.07 19.01
C THR A 167 -9.74 -0.47 20.40
N THR A 168 -9.23 0.48 21.19
CA THR A 168 -8.40 0.32 22.41
C THR A 168 -9.12 -0.26 23.64
N ASN A 169 -10.17 -1.05 23.46
CA ASN A 169 -10.92 -1.68 24.55
C ASN A 169 -10.67 -3.20 24.68
N SER A 170 -9.71 -3.76 23.93
CA SER A 170 -9.32 -5.17 24.08
C SER A 170 -8.04 -5.27 24.92
N PRO A 171 -8.08 -5.81 26.15
CA PRO A 171 -6.88 -5.96 27.00
C PRO A 171 -5.80 -6.86 26.38
N ASP A 172 -6.16 -7.67 25.37
CA ASP A 172 -5.26 -8.48 24.57
C ASP A 172 -5.38 -8.02 23.11
N GLY A 173 -4.38 -7.29 22.60
CA GLY A 173 -4.38 -6.61 21.30
C GLY A 173 -4.29 -7.51 20.06
N ASN A 174 -5.05 -8.60 20.04
CA ASN A 174 -5.13 -9.55 18.94
C ASN A 174 -6.29 -9.23 17.99
N THR A 175 -6.29 -8.02 17.44
CA THR A 175 -7.25 -7.63 16.40
C THR A 175 -6.87 -8.29 15.08
N THR A 176 -7.85 -8.82 14.37
CA THR A 176 -7.64 -9.34 13.00
C THR A 176 -8.49 -8.54 12.04
N VAL A 177 -7.85 -7.95 11.03
CA VAL A 177 -8.53 -7.29 9.92
C VAL A 177 -8.81 -8.33 8.84
N THR A 178 -10.02 -8.38 8.30
CA THR A 178 -10.42 -9.34 7.27
C THR A 178 -11.17 -8.65 6.14
N PHE A 179 -10.87 -9.03 4.90
CA PHE A 179 -11.67 -8.62 3.76
C PHE A 179 -12.61 -9.76 3.38
N ASP A 180 -13.92 -9.54 3.49
CA ASP A 180 -14.90 -10.60 3.29
C ASP A 180 -15.42 -10.68 1.84
N ALA A 181 -16.13 -11.77 1.55
CA ALA A 181 -16.75 -11.97 0.24
C ALA A 181 -17.89 -10.98 -0.02
N GLN A 182 -18.36 -10.27 1.00
CA GLN A 182 -19.35 -9.21 0.89
C GLN A 182 -18.74 -7.85 0.51
N GLY A 183 -17.42 -7.78 0.28
CA GLY A 183 -16.73 -6.54 -0.05
C GLY A 183 -16.56 -5.61 1.15
N ARG A 184 -16.70 -6.14 2.39
CA ARG A 184 -16.46 -5.39 3.61
C ARG A 184 -15.05 -5.63 4.11
N LEU A 185 -14.41 -4.54 4.54
CA LEU A 185 -13.21 -4.63 5.37
C LEU A 185 -13.67 -4.57 6.82
N ASN A 186 -13.44 -5.65 7.57
CA ASN A 186 -13.87 -5.78 8.95
C ASN A 186 -12.64 -5.88 9.87
N TYR A 187 -12.82 -5.56 11.15
CA TYR A 187 -11.92 -5.97 12.21
C TYR A 187 -12.67 -6.78 13.24
N SER A 188 -12.05 -7.87 13.71
CA SER A 188 -12.58 -8.71 14.79
C SER A 188 -11.76 -8.51 16.05
N LEU A 189 -12.44 -8.27 17.16
CA LEU A 189 -11.85 -8.22 18.50
C LEU A 189 -11.66 -9.63 19.07
N THR A 190 -10.82 -9.77 20.09
CA THR A 190 -10.52 -11.04 20.77
C THR A 190 -11.77 -11.72 21.36
N ASN A 191 -12.80 -10.95 21.72
CA ASN A 191 -14.09 -11.49 22.20
C ASN A 191 -15.00 -12.03 21.07
N GLY A 192 -14.53 -12.02 19.82
CA GLY A 192 -15.27 -12.48 18.64
C GLY A 192 -16.21 -11.43 18.04
N THR A 193 -16.34 -10.24 18.63
CA THR A 193 -17.15 -9.15 18.07
C THR A 193 -16.50 -8.64 16.78
N VAL A 194 -17.31 -8.45 15.73
CA VAL A 194 -16.86 -7.97 14.41
C VAL A 194 -17.47 -6.60 14.11
N TYR A 195 -16.63 -5.67 13.67
CA TYR A 195 -16.99 -4.33 13.24
C TYR A 195 -16.52 -4.10 11.80
N SER A 196 -17.17 -3.18 11.08
CA SER A 196 -16.80 -2.87 9.69
C SER A 196 -16.05 -1.54 9.60
N LEU A 197 -14.81 -1.57 9.08
CA LEU A 197 -14.03 -0.39 8.70
C LEU A 197 -14.54 0.22 7.39
N ILE A 198 -14.87 -0.66 6.43
CA ILE A 198 -15.34 -0.27 5.10
C ILE A 198 -16.54 -1.13 4.77
N SER A 199 -17.67 -0.48 4.51
CA SER A 199 -18.88 -1.15 4.03
C SER A 199 -19.19 -0.72 2.59
N PRO A 200 -19.57 -1.65 1.70
CA PRO A 200 -20.01 -1.30 0.36
C PRO A 200 -21.31 -0.47 0.40
N PRO A 201 -21.64 0.29 -0.67
CA PRO A 201 -22.88 1.05 -0.71
C PRO A 201 -24.09 0.10 -0.74
N PRO A 202 -25.28 0.54 -0.29
CA PRO A 202 -26.48 -0.31 -0.28
C PRO A 202 -26.88 -0.89 -1.65
N SER A 203 -26.48 -0.23 -2.74
CA SER A 203 -26.73 -0.67 -4.12
C SER A 203 -25.79 -1.78 -4.59
N PHE A 204 -24.69 -2.05 -3.87
CA PHE A 204 -23.76 -3.11 -4.21
C PHE A 204 -24.24 -4.42 -3.60
N THR A 205 -24.67 -5.34 -4.47
CA THR A 205 -24.92 -6.72 -4.07
C THR A 205 -23.64 -7.50 -4.26
N ALA A 206 -22.95 -7.75 -3.16
CA ALA A 206 -21.77 -8.57 -3.17
C ALA A 206 -22.11 -10.00 -3.56
N GLY A 207 -21.29 -10.63 -4.40
CA GLY A 207 -21.59 -11.96 -4.89
C GLY A 207 -20.53 -12.52 -5.81
N ALA A 208 -20.74 -13.78 -6.19
CA ALA A 208 -19.83 -14.56 -7.04
C ALA A 208 -19.61 -13.94 -8.44
N ASP A 209 -20.32 -12.88 -8.81
CA ASP A 209 -20.24 -12.22 -10.13
C ASP A 209 -19.22 -11.09 -10.21
N TYR A 210 -18.53 -10.75 -9.11
CA TYR A 210 -17.50 -9.70 -9.09
C TYR A 210 -16.12 -10.24 -8.70
N PHE A 211 -15.08 -9.73 -9.37
CA PHE A 211 -13.74 -9.69 -8.80
C PHE A 211 -13.66 -8.49 -7.87
N GLN A 212 -13.06 -8.69 -6.70
CA GLN A 212 -12.94 -7.63 -5.71
C GLN A 212 -11.68 -7.79 -4.88
N PHE A 213 -11.15 -6.66 -4.43
CA PHE A 213 -10.05 -6.57 -3.48
C PHE A 213 -10.14 -5.22 -2.77
N VAL A 214 -9.51 -5.14 -1.59
CA VAL A 214 -9.25 -3.87 -0.93
C VAL A 214 -7.75 -3.60 -0.98
N ARG A 215 -7.34 -2.35 -1.22
CA ARG A 215 -5.92 -1.99 -1.26
C ARG A 215 -5.61 -0.70 -0.52
N MET A 216 -4.38 -0.60 -0.03
CA MET A 216 -3.75 0.65 0.36
C MET A 216 -3.24 1.36 -0.90
N ASP A 217 -3.87 2.46 -1.27
CA ASP A 217 -3.44 3.21 -2.46
C ASP A 217 -2.17 4.04 -2.21
N PRO A 218 -1.41 4.38 -3.26
CA PRO A 218 -0.25 5.28 -3.18
C PRO A 218 -0.55 6.67 -2.61
N ASP A 219 -1.82 7.07 -2.49
CA ASP A 219 -2.24 8.34 -1.91
C ASP A 219 -2.64 8.22 -0.42
N GLY A 220 -2.31 7.10 0.22
CA GLY A 220 -2.53 6.88 1.64
C GLY A 220 -3.96 6.46 2.01
N ILE A 221 -4.81 6.10 1.04
CA ILE A 221 -6.22 5.79 1.35
C ILE A 221 -6.53 4.32 1.03
N VAL A 222 -7.12 3.63 1.99
CA VAL A 222 -7.62 2.27 1.79
C VAL A 222 -8.95 2.29 1.03
N ARG A 223 -9.02 1.60 -0.11
CA ARG A 223 -10.20 1.55 -0.99
C ARG A 223 -10.55 0.14 -1.45
N THR A 224 -11.84 -0.11 -1.61
CA THR A 224 -12.37 -1.32 -2.23
C THR A 224 -12.55 -1.13 -3.73
N TYR A 225 -12.00 -2.06 -4.51
CA TYR A 225 -12.10 -2.11 -5.96
C TYR A 225 -12.92 -3.31 -6.39
N VAL A 226 -13.81 -3.10 -7.36
CA VAL A 226 -14.66 -4.15 -7.91
C VAL A 226 -14.67 -4.12 -9.44
N ARG A 227 -14.85 -5.29 -10.03
CA ARG A 227 -15.01 -5.46 -11.48
C ARG A 227 -15.94 -6.64 -11.72
N HIS A 228 -16.93 -6.46 -12.60
CA HIS A 228 -17.84 -7.54 -12.96
C HIS A 228 -17.09 -8.65 -13.73
N LYS A 229 -17.37 -9.92 -13.42
CA LYS A 229 -16.67 -11.09 -14.00
C LYS A 229 -17.05 -11.34 -15.45
N THR A 230 -18.33 -11.16 -15.80
CA THR A 230 -18.85 -11.27 -17.17
C THR A 230 -19.15 -9.89 -17.72
N GLY A 231 -18.69 -9.52 -18.92
CA GLY A 231 -19.29 -8.36 -19.59
C GLY A 231 -20.77 -8.70 -19.78
N SER A 232 -21.68 -7.93 -19.18
CA SER A 232 -23.12 -8.20 -19.22
C SER A 232 -23.56 -8.55 -20.65
N GLY A 233 -24.06 -9.77 -20.83
CA GLY A 233 -24.60 -10.21 -22.11
C GLY A 233 -25.65 -9.21 -22.60
N GLY A 234 -25.47 -8.69 -23.81
CA GLY A 234 -26.45 -7.87 -24.52
C GLY A 234 -26.22 -6.35 -24.52
N GLY A 235 -25.27 -5.81 -23.77
CA GLY A 235 -24.97 -4.37 -23.83
C GLY A 235 -23.67 -4.04 -23.12
N GLY A 236 -22.64 -3.71 -23.90
CA GLY A 236 -21.31 -3.21 -23.52
C GLY A 236 -21.01 -3.03 -22.03
N GLY A 237 -20.94 -4.12 -21.26
CA GLY A 237 -20.63 -4.06 -19.83
C GLY A 237 -19.18 -3.61 -19.63
N ASN A 238 -19.00 -2.57 -18.82
CA ASN A 238 -17.69 -2.00 -18.54
C ASN A 238 -16.80 -3.03 -17.80
N THR A 239 -15.72 -3.45 -18.45
CA THR A 239 -14.75 -4.40 -17.88
C THR A 239 -13.63 -3.70 -17.09
N SER A 240 -13.76 -2.40 -16.84
CA SER A 240 -12.81 -1.65 -16.01
C SER A 240 -13.02 -1.91 -14.53
N TRP A 241 -11.95 -1.72 -13.76
CA TRP A 241 -12.06 -1.63 -12.30
C TRP A 241 -12.81 -0.36 -11.91
N THR A 242 -13.67 -0.47 -10.91
CA THR A 242 -14.40 0.64 -10.32
C THR A 242 -14.06 0.74 -8.84
N ARG A 243 -13.83 1.96 -8.38
CA ARG A 243 -13.65 2.28 -6.96
C ARG A 243 -15.03 2.34 -6.32
N LEU A 244 -15.30 1.45 -5.37
CA LEU A 244 -16.64 1.32 -4.80
C LEU A 244 -16.81 2.21 -3.57
N VAL A 245 -15.89 2.10 -2.62
CA VAL A 245 -15.92 2.82 -1.33
C VAL A 245 -14.50 3.03 -0.84
N SER A 246 -14.27 4.17 -0.21
CA SER A 246 -13.15 4.42 0.69
C SER A 246 -13.62 4.36 2.14
N GLY A 247 -12.82 3.76 3.03
CA GLY A 247 -13.12 3.77 4.46
C GLY A 247 -13.10 5.17 5.08
N HIS A 248 -12.32 6.06 4.46
CA HIS A 248 -11.93 7.36 5.02
C HIS A 248 -12.89 8.50 4.68
N ARG A 249 -14.18 8.23 4.42
CA ARG A 249 -15.17 9.30 4.12
C ARG A 249 -15.25 10.38 5.21
N THR A 250 -14.64 10.16 6.39
CA THR A 250 -14.48 11.15 7.45
C THR A 250 -13.04 11.55 7.75
N ALA A 251 -11.96 10.88 7.29
CA ALA A 251 -10.61 11.24 7.73
C ALA A 251 -10.03 12.43 6.94
N ALA A 252 -10.20 12.45 5.61
CA ALA A 252 -9.86 13.63 4.80
C ALA A 252 -10.65 14.88 5.23
N THR A 253 -11.73 14.72 6.01
CA THR A 253 -12.59 15.81 6.50
C THR A 253 -12.58 16.03 8.01
N ARG A 254 -12.15 15.08 8.85
CA ARG A 254 -12.13 15.19 10.33
C ARG A 254 -10.72 15.28 10.92
N GLU A 255 -9.74 14.57 10.36
CA GLU A 255 -8.38 14.51 10.91
C GLU A 255 -7.39 14.70 9.79
N ARG A 256 -6.96 15.96 9.66
CA ARG A 256 -6.20 16.46 8.54
C ARG A 256 -4.82 15.79 8.53
N PRO A 257 -4.52 14.94 7.54
CA PRO A 257 -3.39 14.04 7.65
C PRO A 257 -2.08 14.79 7.33
N GLN A 258 -1.23 14.95 8.34
CA GLN A 258 0.11 15.52 8.18
C GLN A 258 0.98 14.60 7.32
N GLY A 259 1.85 15.19 6.49
CA GLY A 259 2.87 14.44 5.75
C GLY A 259 2.37 13.66 4.53
N MET A 260 1.13 13.86 4.07
CA MET A 260 0.64 13.24 2.83
C MET A 260 1.37 13.72 1.57
N CYS A 261 1.80 14.97 1.58
CA CYS A 261 2.55 15.59 0.50
C CYS A 261 3.91 16.06 1.02
N GLY A 262 4.92 16.02 0.16
CA GLY A 262 6.28 16.39 0.52
C GLY A 262 6.43 17.90 0.81
N PRO A 263 7.57 18.30 1.37
CA PRO A 263 7.83 19.68 1.76
C PRO A 263 7.61 20.68 0.62
N GLY A 264 7.11 21.87 0.92
CA GLY A 264 6.88 22.92 -0.08
C GLY A 264 5.70 22.67 -1.03
N SER A 265 4.93 21.61 -0.84
CA SER A 265 3.71 21.30 -1.60
C SER A 265 2.47 21.33 -0.73
N TYR A 266 1.30 21.41 -1.35
CA TYR A 266 0.01 21.29 -0.66
C TYR A 266 -0.84 20.20 -1.32
N SER A 267 -1.75 19.63 -0.54
CA SER A 267 -2.63 18.57 -1.01
C SER A 267 -3.95 19.13 -1.54
N VAL A 268 -4.45 18.52 -2.61
CA VAL A 268 -5.78 18.78 -3.19
C VAL A 268 -6.47 17.47 -3.49
N GLN A 269 -7.79 17.42 -3.32
CA GLN A 269 -8.58 16.24 -3.65
C GLN A 269 -9.17 16.40 -5.06
N ILE A 270 -8.78 15.51 -5.97
CA ILE A 270 -9.27 15.48 -7.37
C ILE A 270 -9.74 14.04 -7.63
N ASP A 271 -10.98 13.88 -8.10
CA ASP A 271 -11.58 12.58 -8.45
C ASP A 271 -11.40 11.49 -7.36
N ASP A 272 -11.66 11.86 -6.10
CA ASP A 272 -11.49 11.01 -4.91
C ASP A 272 -10.06 10.52 -4.63
N ARG A 273 -9.04 11.15 -5.22
CA ARG A 273 -7.62 10.93 -4.93
C ARG A 273 -6.98 12.17 -4.34
N LEU A 274 -6.08 11.97 -3.39
CA LEU A 274 -5.23 13.05 -2.92
C LEU A 274 -4.10 13.28 -3.94
N ASN A 275 -3.87 14.54 -4.29
CA ASN A 275 -2.83 14.96 -5.22
C ASN A 275 -1.98 16.05 -4.59
N CYS A 276 -0.68 16.05 -4.87
CA CYS A 276 0.26 17.02 -4.35
C CYS A 276 0.61 18.05 -5.42
N VAL A 277 0.43 19.33 -5.09
CA VAL A 277 0.58 20.45 -6.02
C VAL A 277 1.60 21.44 -5.49
N CYS A 278 2.48 21.90 -6.39
CA CYS A 278 3.41 22.97 -6.07
C CYS A 278 2.71 24.34 -6.09
N PRO A 279 3.02 25.23 -5.14
CA PRO A 279 2.69 26.64 -5.24
C PRO A 279 3.27 27.27 -6.51
N SER A 280 2.71 28.42 -6.91
CA SER A 280 3.28 29.21 -8.00
C SER A 280 4.72 29.62 -7.68
N GLY A 281 5.62 29.52 -8.66
CA GLY A 281 7.05 29.81 -8.49
C GLY A 281 7.86 28.68 -7.84
N TYR A 282 7.27 27.50 -7.63
CA TYR A 282 7.95 26.29 -7.17
C TYR A 282 7.94 25.23 -8.26
N ASN A 283 8.97 24.39 -8.28
CA ASN A 283 9.07 23.23 -9.14
C ASN A 283 8.97 21.95 -8.31
N TYR A 284 8.43 20.90 -8.92
CA TYR A 284 8.49 19.56 -8.34
C TYR A 284 9.95 19.13 -8.16
N THR A 285 10.27 18.58 -6.99
CA THR A 285 11.60 17.99 -6.75
C THR A 285 11.83 16.77 -7.63
N ASP A 286 10.78 15.97 -7.82
CA ASP A 286 10.69 14.88 -8.78
C ASP A 286 9.38 15.00 -9.56
N ALA A 287 9.47 15.24 -10.86
CA ALA A 287 8.29 15.37 -11.73
C ALA A 287 7.52 14.04 -11.90
N GLN A 288 8.17 12.89 -11.67
CA GLN A 288 7.49 11.59 -11.68
C GLN A 288 6.79 11.28 -10.35
N HIS A 289 7.24 11.91 -9.27
CA HIS A 289 6.70 11.73 -7.92
C HIS A 289 6.33 13.08 -7.29
N PRO A 290 5.21 13.70 -7.70
CA PRO A 290 4.72 14.99 -7.17
C PRO A 290 4.59 15.04 -5.64
N ASP A 291 4.39 13.88 -5.02
CA ASP A 291 4.29 13.69 -3.58
C ASP A 291 5.64 13.82 -2.85
N SER A 292 6.76 13.87 -3.57
CA SER A 292 8.11 14.16 -3.04
C SER A 292 8.29 15.61 -2.61
N GLY A 293 7.37 16.50 -3.00
CA GLY A 293 7.38 17.91 -2.62
C GLY A 293 7.92 18.82 -3.71
N CYS A 294 8.20 20.05 -3.31
CA CYS A 294 8.55 21.13 -4.21
C CYS A 294 9.69 21.97 -3.65
N THR A 295 10.50 22.51 -4.55
CA THR A 295 11.55 23.48 -4.23
C THR A 295 11.26 24.82 -4.91
N PRO A 296 11.67 25.93 -4.30
CA PRO A 296 11.59 27.24 -4.95
C PRO A 296 12.30 27.21 -6.31
N ALA A 297 11.67 27.77 -7.34
CA ALA A 297 12.29 27.98 -8.65
C ALA A 297 13.14 29.28 -8.69
N PHE A 298 13.37 29.89 -7.53
CA PHE A 298 14.11 31.14 -7.32
C PHE A 298 15.16 30.93 -6.23
N GLU A 299 16.20 31.76 -6.21
CA GLU A 299 17.25 31.67 -5.19
C GLU A 299 16.68 32.00 -3.79
N PRO A 300 16.82 31.10 -2.81
CA PRO A 300 16.45 31.39 -1.42
C PRO A 300 17.40 32.42 -0.82
N GLN A 301 16.88 33.32 0.02
CA GLN A 301 17.69 34.29 0.75
C GLN A 301 18.72 33.60 1.66
N SER A 302 19.94 34.14 1.70
CA SER A 302 20.74 34.08 2.91
C SER A 302 20.39 35.30 3.76
N CYS A 303 19.85 35.12 4.97
CA CYS A 303 19.54 36.19 5.93
C CYS A 303 20.78 36.94 6.48
N GLY A 304 21.81 37.16 5.65
CA GLY A 304 23.09 37.77 5.98
C GLY A 304 23.54 38.85 4.99
N GLY A 305 22.65 39.30 4.08
CA GLY A 305 22.91 40.36 3.10
C GLY A 305 21.90 41.51 3.20
N GLU A 306 22.20 42.63 2.53
CA GLU A 306 21.40 43.87 2.55
C GLU A 306 19.90 43.62 2.33
N ASN A 307 19.07 44.38 3.07
CA ASN A 307 17.60 44.37 3.03
C ASN A 307 17.08 44.27 1.58
N SER A 308 16.66 43.07 1.20
CA SER A 308 16.17 42.73 -0.14
C SER A 308 14.68 42.40 -0.10
N SER A 309 13.94 43.10 0.77
CA SER A 309 12.47 43.03 0.88
C SER A 309 11.78 43.24 -0.47
N ASP A 310 12.37 44.05 -1.35
CA ASP A 310 11.83 44.37 -2.68
C ASP A 310 12.03 43.24 -3.71
N ALA A 311 12.85 42.23 -3.40
CA ALA A 311 13.12 41.09 -4.28
C ALA A 311 12.09 39.95 -4.12
N PHE A 312 11.20 40.03 -3.12
CA PHE A 312 10.23 38.99 -2.82
C PHE A 312 8.79 39.50 -2.91
N THR A 313 7.90 38.62 -3.35
CA THR A 313 6.47 38.88 -3.38
C THR A 313 5.77 37.77 -2.62
N LEU A 314 4.94 38.15 -1.65
CA LEU A 314 4.06 37.21 -0.96
C LEU A 314 2.88 36.87 -1.86
N VAL A 315 2.74 35.59 -2.21
CA VAL A 315 1.61 35.09 -2.99
C VAL A 315 0.58 34.48 -2.04
N GLU A 316 -0.65 34.95 -2.13
CA GLU A 316 -1.75 34.42 -1.34
C GLU A 316 -2.21 33.06 -1.89
N LEU A 317 -2.40 32.09 -1.00
CA LEU A 317 -2.99 30.78 -1.33
C LEU A 317 -4.39 30.71 -0.73
N PRO A 318 -5.45 30.97 -1.53
CA PRO A 318 -6.82 30.96 -1.02
C PRO A 318 -7.27 29.53 -0.68
N ASN A 319 -8.20 29.42 0.28
CA ASN A 319 -8.78 28.15 0.73
C ASN A 319 -7.75 27.11 1.23
N ILE A 320 -6.56 27.56 1.61
CA ILE A 320 -5.56 26.70 2.20
C ILE A 320 -5.82 26.54 3.70
N THR A 321 -5.59 25.33 4.18
CA THR A 321 -5.59 25.05 5.60
C THR A 321 -4.16 24.91 6.08
N TRP A 322 -3.75 25.79 6.98
CA TRP A 322 -2.47 25.67 7.68
C TRP A 322 -2.66 24.78 8.92
N GLU A 323 -1.90 23.68 8.99
CA GLU A 323 -1.88 22.81 10.17
C GLU A 323 -0.73 23.16 11.08
N THR A 324 -0.92 23.07 12.41
CA THR A 324 0.12 23.42 13.39
C THR A 324 1.42 22.71 13.07
N SER A 325 2.43 23.49 12.69
CA SER A 325 3.75 22.99 12.34
C SER A 325 4.79 23.63 13.24
N ILE A 326 5.84 22.88 13.56
CA ILE A 326 7.04 23.45 14.19
C ILE A 326 7.77 24.44 13.27
N TYR A 327 7.44 24.45 11.97
CA TYR A 327 8.08 25.29 10.95
C TYR A 327 7.43 26.67 10.77
N TYR A 328 6.33 26.98 11.45
CA TYR A 328 5.80 28.34 11.47
C TYR A 328 5.23 28.71 12.84
N LYS A 329 5.28 30.00 13.16
CA LYS A 329 4.83 30.51 14.46
C LYS A 329 3.55 31.33 14.27
N LYS A 330 2.45 30.87 14.87
CA LYS A 330 1.22 31.67 14.95
C LYS A 330 1.35 32.69 16.08
N SER A 331 1.23 33.98 15.76
CA SER A 331 1.16 35.06 16.74
C SER A 331 -0.26 35.61 16.81
N SER A 332 -0.88 35.58 17.98
CA SER A 332 -2.24 36.10 18.19
C SER A 332 -2.28 37.62 18.41
N SER A 333 -1.12 38.26 18.63
CA SER A 333 -1.00 39.69 18.93
C SER A 333 -0.60 40.55 17.73
N VAL A 334 -0.50 39.95 16.54
CA VAL A 334 0.02 40.57 15.32
C VAL A 334 -1.07 40.50 14.25
N ASN A 335 -1.36 41.62 13.60
CA ASN A 335 -2.30 41.67 12.47
C ASN A 335 -1.61 41.24 11.17
N GLU A 336 -2.36 41.08 10.10
CA GLU A 336 -1.81 40.59 8.82
C GLU A 336 -0.69 41.47 8.27
N GLU A 337 -0.86 42.80 8.31
CA GLU A 337 0.09 43.77 7.77
C GLU A 337 1.46 43.66 8.47
N LEU A 338 1.46 43.67 9.80
CA LEU A 338 2.69 43.54 10.59
C LEU A 338 3.31 42.13 10.45
N CYS A 339 2.50 41.10 10.24
CA CYS A 339 3.00 39.74 9.96
C CYS A 339 3.74 39.68 8.61
N ARG A 340 3.22 40.36 7.58
CA ARG A 340 3.88 40.46 6.26
C ARG A 340 5.23 41.16 6.38
N GLU A 341 5.32 42.24 7.15
CA GLU A 341 6.60 42.92 7.40
C GLU A 341 7.61 42.01 8.12
N TYR A 342 7.20 41.32 9.18
CA TYR A 342 8.10 40.40 9.91
C TYR A 342 8.60 39.24 9.05
N CYS A 343 7.81 38.77 8.08
CA CYS A 343 8.22 37.71 7.17
C CYS A 343 9.32 38.16 6.19
N LEU A 344 9.36 39.44 5.82
CA LEU A 344 10.25 39.98 4.80
C LEU A 344 11.56 40.57 5.37
N VAL A 345 11.67 40.69 6.69
CA VAL A 345 12.77 41.39 7.38
C VAL A 345 13.66 40.44 8.21
N GLN A 346 13.38 39.13 8.23
CA GLN A 346 14.14 38.13 9.02
C GLN A 346 15.40 37.59 8.34
#